data_AF-A0A292EBR6-F1
#
_entry.id   AF-A0A292EBR6-F1
#
_cell.length_a   1.000
_cell.length_b   1.000
_cell.length_c   1.000
_cell.angle_alpha   90.00
_cell.angle_beta   90.00
_cell.angle_gamma   90.00
#
_symmetry.space_group_name_H-M   'P 1'
#
loop_
_entity.id
_entity.type
_entity.pdbx_description
1 polymer ?
#
loop_
_entity_poly.entity_id
_entity_poly.type
_entity_poly.pdbx_seq_one_letter_code
_entity_poly.pdbx_strand_id
1 'polypeptide(L)'
;MLELRPNCELCDRDLPPDSADARICTYECTYCVDCVESVLKNVCPTCGGGFAPRPIRPNNAWRPEKRLGLRYHPASTTRHHTPFTLDDIKAHVERIKDLPPGSR
;
A
#
# COMPACT_ATOMS: atom_id res chain seq x y z
N MET A 1 -11.97 -7.87 4.11
CA MET A 1 -10.77 -8.52 3.53
C MET A 1 -10.03 -7.44 2.75
N LEU A 2 -8.70 -7.40 2.76
CA LEU A 2 -7.94 -6.40 1.98
C LEU A 2 -8.43 -6.34 0.53
N GLU A 3 -8.63 -5.16 -0.01
CA GLU A 3 -8.97 -4.93 -1.42
C GLU A 3 -7.86 -5.39 -2.35
N LEU A 4 -6.59 -5.31 -1.93
CA LEU A 4 -5.41 -5.52 -2.76
C LEU A 4 -5.40 -4.59 -3.97
N ARG A 5 -5.30 -3.28 -3.70
CA ARG A 5 -5.27 -2.23 -4.73
C ARG A 5 -4.24 -2.54 -5.84
N PRO A 6 -4.60 -2.36 -7.12
CA PRO A 6 -3.84 -2.88 -8.24
C PRO A 6 -2.69 -1.98 -8.68
N ASN A 7 -2.52 -0.81 -8.08
CA ASN A 7 -1.57 0.21 -8.53
C ASN A 7 -0.92 0.97 -7.37
N CYS A 8 0.21 1.61 -7.65
CA CYS A 8 0.80 2.62 -6.80
C CYS A 8 -0.04 3.91 -6.86
N GLU A 9 -0.53 4.38 -5.72
CA GLU A 9 -1.37 5.57 -5.65
C GLU A 9 -0.64 6.88 -6.05
N LEU A 10 0.70 6.86 -6.14
CA LEU A 10 1.51 8.02 -6.52
C LEU A 10 1.93 8.03 -7.99
N CYS A 11 2.63 6.98 -8.44
CA CYS A 11 3.19 6.92 -9.80
C CYS A 11 2.36 6.09 -10.78
N ASP A 12 1.25 5.52 -10.31
CA ASP A 12 0.34 4.68 -11.09
C ASP A 12 0.98 3.42 -11.70
N ARG A 13 2.13 2.96 -11.21
CA ARG A 13 2.69 1.65 -11.62
C ARG A 13 1.80 0.51 -11.14
N ASP A 14 1.66 -0.53 -11.96
CA ASP A 14 0.92 -1.74 -11.59
C ASP A 14 1.58 -2.50 -10.43
N LEU A 15 0.74 -2.90 -9.48
CA LEU A 15 1.07 -3.66 -8.28
C LEU A 15 0.08 -4.85 -8.16
N PRO A 16 0.23 -5.88 -9.02
CA PRO A 16 -0.63 -7.06 -9.00
C PRO A 16 -0.60 -7.75 -7.63
N PRO A 17 -1.60 -8.56 -7.28
CA PRO A 17 -1.77 -9.11 -5.91
C PRO A 17 -0.60 -9.98 -5.41
N ASP A 18 0.26 -10.44 -6.30
CA ASP A 18 1.50 -11.20 -6.04
C ASP A 18 2.78 -10.34 -6.09
N SER A 19 2.65 -9.03 -6.30
CA SER A 19 3.78 -8.10 -6.32
C SER A 19 4.46 -7.98 -4.96
N ALA A 20 5.78 -8.27 -4.94
CA ALA A 20 6.65 -8.05 -3.79
C ALA A 20 7.00 -6.56 -3.56
N ASP A 21 6.77 -5.72 -4.56
CA ASP A 21 7.10 -4.29 -4.54
C ASP A 21 6.01 -3.45 -3.85
N ALA A 22 4.83 -4.04 -3.61
CA ALA A 22 3.72 -3.34 -2.98
C ALA A 22 4.00 -3.11 -1.48
N ARG A 23 3.75 -1.87 -1.05
CA ARG A 23 3.78 -1.42 0.34
C ARG A 23 2.40 -0.92 0.71
N ILE A 24 1.94 -1.26 1.91
CA ILE A 24 0.58 -0.98 2.40
C ILE A 24 0.63 -0.35 3.80
N CYS A 25 -0.25 0.60 4.07
CA CYS A 25 -0.49 1.12 5.43
C CYS A 25 -1.76 0.48 6.05
N THR A 26 -2.09 0.82 7.29
CA THR A 26 -3.27 0.28 8.00
C THR A 26 -4.61 0.67 7.37
N TYR A 27 -4.64 1.74 6.57
CA TYR A 27 -5.81 2.21 5.81
C TYR A 27 -5.80 1.75 4.35
N GLU A 28 -4.94 0.79 4.01
CA GLU A 28 -4.84 0.19 2.67
C GLU A 28 -4.35 1.16 1.57
N CYS A 29 -3.79 2.32 1.93
CA CYS A 29 -3.04 3.11 0.95
C CYS A 29 -1.86 2.29 0.43
N THR A 30 -1.77 2.15 -0.90
CA THR A 30 -0.82 1.25 -1.56
C THR A 30 0.15 2.04 -2.43
N TYR A 31 1.45 1.82 -2.21
CA TYR A 31 2.54 2.46 -2.97
C TYR A 31 3.60 1.43 -3.33
N CYS A 32 4.36 1.68 -4.40
CA CYS A 32 5.52 0.84 -4.71
C CYS A 32 6.69 1.16 -3.77
N VAL A 33 7.60 0.20 -3.61
CA VAL A 33 8.83 0.35 -2.82
C VAL A 33 9.61 1.61 -3.21
N ASP A 34 9.75 1.89 -4.51
CA ASP A 34 10.48 3.07 -5.01
C ASP A 34 9.88 4.37 -4.48
N CYS A 35 8.54 4.54 -4.55
CA CYS A 35 7.87 5.74 -4.04
C CYS A 35 7.97 5.85 -2.51
N VAL A 36 7.87 4.72 -1.80
CA VAL A 36 8.00 4.69 -0.34
C VAL A 36 9.39 5.14 0.11
N GLU A 37 10.44 4.71 -0.58
CA GLU A 37 11.83 5.00 -0.23
C GLU A 37 12.31 6.37 -0.74
N SER A 38 11.91 6.77 -1.95
CA SER A 38 12.40 8.00 -2.59
C SER A 38 11.59 9.23 -2.20
N VAL A 39 10.25 9.16 -2.23
CA VAL A 39 9.36 10.32 -2.06
C VAL A 39 8.76 10.35 -0.66
N LEU A 40 8.21 9.23 -0.19
CA LEU A 40 7.38 9.20 1.03
C LEU A 40 8.18 9.01 2.32
N LYS A 41 9.43 8.54 2.24
CA LYS A 41 10.32 8.31 3.39
C LYS A 41 9.64 7.54 4.53
N ASN A 42 8.89 6.50 4.17
CA ASN A 42 8.10 5.69 5.09
C ASN A 42 7.06 6.49 5.92
N VAL A 43 6.47 7.53 5.33
CA VAL A 43 5.36 8.31 5.87
C VAL A 43 4.21 8.30 4.87
N CYS A 44 3.06 7.75 5.26
CA CYS A 44 1.87 7.73 4.45
C CYS A 44 1.32 9.15 4.26
N PRO A 45 1.07 9.61 3.02
CA PRO A 45 0.59 10.98 2.78
C PRO A 45 -0.84 11.20 3.29
N THR A 46 -1.59 10.12 3.53
CA THR A 46 -2.96 10.17 4.05
C THR A 46 -3.02 10.17 5.57
N CYS A 47 -2.29 9.25 6.23
CA CYS A 47 -2.42 9.04 7.68
C CYS A 47 -1.17 9.34 8.51
N GLY A 48 -0.02 9.66 7.89
CA GLY A 48 1.25 9.87 8.59
C GLY A 48 1.95 8.61 9.10
N GLY A 49 1.27 7.45 9.10
CA GLY A 49 1.82 6.17 9.54
C GLY A 49 2.86 5.59 8.58
N GLY A 50 3.55 4.54 9.04
CA GLY A 50 4.52 3.80 8.21
C GLY A 50 3.89 2.80 7.24
N PHE A 51 4.74 2.17 6.45
CA PHE A 51 4.37 1.11 5.51
C PHE A 51 4.99 -0.24 5.87
N ALA A 52 4.29 -1.31 5.50
CA ALA A 52 4.79 -2.68 5.53
C ALA A 52 4.70 -3.30 4.13
N PRO A 53 5.45 -4.39 3.83
CA PRO A 53 5.21 -5.20 2.64
C PRO A 53 3.76 -5.66 2.61
N ARG A 54 3.07 -5.47 1.47
CA ARG A 54 1.68 -5.91 1.34
C ARG A 54 1.63 -7.45 1.35
N PRO A 55 0.83 -8.06 2.23
CA PRO A 55 0.68 -9.52 2.23
C PRO A 55 0.14 -10.03 0.89
N ILE A 56 0.80 -11.05 0.33
CA ILE A 56 0.36 -11.70 -0.91
C ILE A 56 -0.79 -12.65 -0.58
N ARG A 57 -1.93 -12.49 -1.27
CA ARG A 57 -3.03 -13.45 -1.20
C ARG A 57 -2.69 -14.67 -2.04
N PRO A 58 -2.69 -15.90 -1.49
CA PRO A 58 -2.37 -17.09 -2.26
C PRO A 58 -3.41 -17.32 -3.37
N ASN A 59 -2.97 -17.90 -4.48
CA ASN A 59 -3.86 -18.30 -5.56
C ASN A 59 -4.86 -19.39 -5.14
N ASN A 60 -4.38 -20.38 -4.37
CA ASN A 60 -5.13 -21.56 -3.96
C ASN A 60 -5.59 -21.52 -2.51
N ALA A 61 -6.70 -22.21 -2.23
CA ALA A 61 -7.15 -22.52 -0.88
C ALA A 61 -6.37 -23.71 -0.32
N TRP A 62 -5.44 -23.47 0.60
CA TRP A 62 -4.69 -24.54 1.28
C TRP A 62 -5.53 -25.28 2.34
N ARG A 63 -6.59 -24.64 2.82
CA ARG A 63 -7.67 -25.25 3.61
C ARG A 63 -8.95 -25.24 2.77
N PRO A 64 -9.26 -26.33 2.05
CA PRO A 64 -10.35 -26.34 1.06
C PRO A 64 -11.71 -25.92 1.64
N GLU A 65 -11.99 -26.29 2.89
CA GLU A 65 -13.22 -25.98 3.62
C GLU A 65 -13.41 -24.48 3.89
N LYS A 66 -12.33 -23.68 3.85
CA LYS A 66 -12.38 -22.24 4.07
C LYS A 66 -12.57 -21.43 2.78
N ARG A 67 -12.34 -22.03 1.60
CA ARG A 67 -12.48 -21.37 0.28
C ARG A 67 -11.79 -20.00 0.23
N LEU A 68 -10.55 -19.91 0.71
CA LEU A 68 -9.74 -18.68 0.72
C LEU A 68 -8.78 -18.63 -0.47
N GLY A 69 -8.32 -17.42 -0.84
CA GLY A 69 -7.37 -17.21 -1.94
C GLY A 69 -8.00 -16.53 -3.16
N LEU A 70 -7.17 -16.14 -4.12
CA LEU A 70 -7.59 -15.32 -5.28
C LEU A 70 -8.67 -16.00 -6.14
N ARG A 71 -8.71 -17.34 -6.18
CA ARG A 71 -9.76 -18.09 -6.86
C ARG A 71 -11.17 -17.81 -6.32
N TYR A 72 -11.31 -17.53 -5.02
CA TYR A 72 -12.59 -17.31 -4.36
C TYR A 72 -12.82 -15.85 -3.99
N HIS A 73 -11.73 -15.12 -3.75
CA HIS A 73 -11.72 -13.72 -3.36
C HIS A 73 -10.70 -12.98 -4.24
N PRO A 74 -11.09 -12.56 -5.46
CA PRO A 74 -10.21 -11.86 -6.37
C PRO A 74 -9.72 -10.53 -5.77
N ALA A 75 -8.58 -10.04 -6.27
CA ALA A 75 -8.08 -8.72 -5.96
C ALA A 75 -8.94 -7.65 -6.63
N SER A 76 -8.93 -6.44 -6.08
CA SER A 76 -9.60 -5.28 -6.68
C SER A 76 -8.98 -4.93 -8.02
N THR A 77 -9.83 -4.53 -8.97
CA THR A 77 -9.43 -3.93 -10.24
C THR A 77 -9.57 -2.40 -10.23
N THR A 78 -10.08 -1.84 -9.14
CA THR A 78 -10.26 -0.40 -8.97
C THR A 78 -8.92 0.25 -8.67
N ARG A 79 -8.49 1.15 -9.55
CA ARG A 79 -7.28 1.95 -9.32
C ARG A 79 -7.56 3.07 -8.32
N HIS A 80 -6.54 3.40 -7.53
CA HIS A 80 -6.59 4.49 -6.58
C HIS A 80 -5.46 5.47 -6.86
N HIS A 81 -5.70 6.75 -6.60
CA HIS A 81 -4.71 7.80 -6.76
C HIS A 81 -4.72 8.69 -5.53
N THR A 82 -3.55 9.13 -5.12
CA THR A 82 -3.44 10.12 -4.06
C THR A 82 -4.07 11.44 -4.53
N PRO A 83 -4.94 12.07 -3.74
CA PRO A 83 -5.54 13.35 -4.08
C PRO A 83 -4.60 14.54 -3.81
N PHE A 84 -3.45 14.28 -3.17
CA PHE A 84 -2.51 15.31 -2.72
C PHE A 84 -1.49 15.64 -3.80
N THR A 85 -1.12 16.91 -3.89
CA THR A 85 -0.02 17.34 -4.78
C THR A 85 1.32 16.86 -4.25
N LEU A 86 2.36 16.82 -5.11
CA LEU A 86 3.70 16.44 -4.68
C LEU A 86 4.26 17.36 -3.59
N ASP A 87 3.92 18.65 -3.62
CA ASP A 87 4.42 19.60 -2.63
C ASP A 87 3.68 19.46 -1.29
N ASP A 88 2.38 19.17 -1.31
CA ASP A 88 1.63 18.81 -0.10
C ASP A 88 2.20 17.54 0.55
N ILE A 89 2.50 16.53 -0.27
CA ILE A 89 3.10 15.27 0.18
C ILE A 89 4.47 15.54 0.82
N LYS A 90 5.36 16.29 0.16
CA LYS A 90 6.68 16.62 0.72
C LYS A 90 6.55 17.36 2.04
N ALA A 91 5.69 18.37 2.12
CA ALA A 91 5.48 19.12 3.36
C ALA A 91 4.97 18.22 4.50
N HIS A 92 4.06 17.28 4.19
CA HIS A 92 3.56 16.31 5.15
C HIS A 92 4.65 15.34 5.63
N VAL A 93 5.44 14.80 4.71
CA VAL A 93 6.54 13.87 4.98
C VAL A 93 7.62 14.53 5.84
N GLU A 94 8.09 15.72 5.47
CA GLU A 94 9.14 16.45 6.20
C GLU A 94 8.75 16.72 7.66
N ARG A 95 7.47 16.98 7.92
CA ARG A 95 6.96 17.22 9.28
C ARG A 95 6.98 15.96 10.16
N ILE A 96 6.95 14.75 9.60
CA ILE A 96 6.67 13.50 10.34
C ILE A 96 7.83 12.49 10.30
N LYS A 97 8.65 12.50 9.24
CA LYS A 97 9.63 11.43 8.95
C LYS A 97 10.60 11.11 10.08
N ASP A 98 10.89 12.09 10.95
CA ASP A 98 11.84 11.96 12.06
C ASP A 98 11.16 11.65 13.41
N LEU A 99 9.82 11.65 13.47
CA LEU A 99 9.09 11.22 14.66
C LEU A 99 9.25 9.71 14.86
N PRO A 100 9.38 9.20 16.09
CA PRO A 100 9.42 7.77 16.34
C PRO A 100 8.05 7.12 16.03
N PRO A 101 7.98 5.84 15.61
CA PRO A 101 6.74 5.21 15.19
C PRO A 101 5.59 5.25 16.20
N GLY A 102 5.89 5.21 17.50
CA GLY A 102 4.88 5.31 18.56
C GLY A 102 4.34 6.72 18.81
N SER A 103 4.85 7.72 18.10
CA SER A 103 4.47 9.14 18.21
C SER A 103 4.07 9.75 16.87
N ARG A 104 3.85 8.91 15.86
CA ARG A 104 3.26 9.29 14.57
C ARG A 104 1.75 9.06 14.60
#